data_AF-A0A817RZV9-F1
#
_entry.id   AF-A0A817RZV9-F1
#
_cell.length_a   1.000
_cell.length_b   1.000
_cell.length_c   1.000
_cell.angle_alpha   90.00
_cell.angle_beta   90.00
_cell.angle_gamma   90.00
#
_symmetry.space_group_name_H-M   'P 1'
#
loop_
_entity.id
_entity.type
_entity.pdbx_description
1 polymer ?
#
loop_
_entity_poly.entity_id
_entity_poly.type
_entity_poly.pdbx_seq_one_letter_code
_entity_poly.pdbx_strand_id
1 'polypeptide(L)'
;MKYTDIENEIIEDASDEHRKEVEINGGYVIDLEQQVQYNKTDNNKRQQIKRIVLDSKTTVNVHLREERFSSSVSLVSISPVKIIEKEEKNKIHL
;
A
#
# COMPACT_ATOMS: atom_id res chain seq x y z
N MET A 1 20.87 -8.37 8.26
CA MET A 1 19.50 -8.41 7.71
C MET A 1 19.32 -7.21 6.81
N LYS A 2 18.54 -7.34 5.75
CA LYS A 2 18.09 -6.21 4.93
C LYS A 2 16.71 -5.79 5.41
N TYR A 3 16.38 -4.51 5.32
CA TYR A 3 15.01 -4.05 5.45
C TYR A 3 14.15 -4.60 4.30
N THR A 4 12.88 -4.78 4.58
CA THR A 4 11.87 -5.09 3.55
C THR A 4 11.72 -3.92 2.58
N ASP A 5 11.15 -4.17 1.40
CA ASP A 5 10.96 -3.12 0.39
C ASP A 5 10.08 -1.98 0.92
N ILE A 6 9.06 -2.29 1.73
CA ILE A 6 8.17 -1.31 2.36
C ILE A 6 8.92 -0.45 3.37
N GLU A 7 9.73 -1.07 4.23
CA GLU A 7 10.53 -0.32 5.21
C GLU A 7 11.57 0.55 4.50
N ASN A 8 12.20 0.06 3.44
CA ASN A 8 13.13 0.85 2.63
C ASN A 8 12.42 2.06 2.02
N GLU A 9 11.24 1.89 1.43
CA GLU A 9 10.46 3.00 0.87
C GLU A 9 10.16 4.07 1.94
N ILE A 10 9.70 3.66 3.13
CA ILE A 10 9.44 4.57 4.25
C ILE A 10 10.72 5.32 4.69
N ILE A 11 11.86 4.63 4.75
CA ILE A 11 13.14 5.21 5.15
C ILE A 11 13.66 6.20 4.10
N GLU A 12 13.54 5.84 2.82
CA GLU A 12 13.98 6.68 1.70
C GLU A 12 13.08 7.93 1.60
N ASP A 13 11.76 7.79 1.72
CA ASP A 13 10.83 8.92 1.77
C ASP A 13 11.18 9.89 2.91
N ALA A 14 11.46 9.36 4.11
CA ALA A 14 11.85 10.18 5.25
C ALA A 14 13.19 10.90 5.03
N SER A 15 14.14 10.24 4.35
CA SER A 15 15.42 10.84 3.97
C SER A 15 15.23 11.95 2.93
N ASP A 16 14.41 11.73 1.90
CA ASP A 16 14.13 12.71 0.84
C ASP A 16 13.38 13.94 1.39
N GLU A 17 12.51 13.73 2.38
CA GLU A 17 11.86 14.80 3.14
C GLU A 17 12.76 15.48 4.18
N HIS A 18 14.04 15.09 4.27
CA HIS A 18 15.01 15.64 5.23
C HIS A 18 14.56 15.50 6.70
N ARG A 19 13.83 14.44 7.02
CA ARG A 19 13.47 14.13 8.41
C ARG A 19 14.71 13.62 9.14
N LYS A 20 14.75 13.88 10.45
CA LYS A 20 15.83 13.41 11.32
C LYS A 20 15.67 11.94 11.69
N GLU A 21 14.43 11.52 11.91
CA GLU A 21 14.11 10.19 12.40
C GLU A 21 12.85 9.64 11.70
N VAL A 22 12.75 8.32 11.64
CA VAL A 22 11.57 7.61 11.14
C VAL A 22 11.29 6.36 11.98
N GLU A 23 10.03 6.10 12.28
CA GLU A 23 9.60 4.90 12.98
C GLU A 23 9.22 3.80 11.98
N ILE A 24 9.79 2.61 12.17
CA ILE A 24 9.53 1.40 11.39
C ILE A 24 9.05 0.26 12.30
N ASN A 25 8.18 -0.61 11.77
CA ASN A 25 7.62 -1.77 12.49
C ASN A 25 6.97 -1.46 13.86
N GLY A 26 6.47 -0.24 14.07
CA GLY A 26 5.71 0.13 15.27
C GLY A 26 6.49 0.02 16.59
N GLY A 27 7.82 0.16 16.56
CA GLY A 27 8.65 0.06 17.76
C GLY A 27 10.14 0.26 17.56
N TYR A 28 10.63 0.34 16.32
CA TYR A 28 12.01 0.70 16.02
C TYR A 28 12.07 2.09 15.41
N VAL A 29 13.04 2.87 15.82
CA VAL A 29 13.30 4.22 15.29
C VAL A 29 14.65 4.19 14.59
N ILE A 30 14.71 4.79 13.41
CA ILE A 30 15.94 5.05 12.67
C ILE A 30 16.23 6.54 12.78
N ASP A 31 17.38 6.86 13.38
CA ASP A 31 18.00 8.18 13.31
C ASP A 31 18.84 8.25 12.03
N LEU A 32 18.40 9.09 11.09
CA LEU A 32 19.01 9.27 9.77
C LEU A 32 20.25 10.16 9.83
N GLU A 33 20.39 11.03 10.84
CA GLU A 33 21.57 11.88 11.04
C GLU A 33 22.75 11.05 11.54
N GLN A 34 22.49 10.19 12.54
CA GLN A 34 23.50 9.32 13.14
C GLN A 34 23.63 7.97 12.42
N GLN A 35 22.71 7.66 11.51
CA GLN A 35 22.63 6.38 10.81
C GLN A 35 22.57 5.20 11.80
N VAL A 36 21.66 5.29 12.78
CA VAL A 36 21.46 4.24 13.79
C VAL A 36 19.99 3.90 13.95
N GLN A 37 19.71 2.61 14.10
CA GLN A 37 18.42 2.09 14.54
C GLN A 37 18.46 1.80 16.04
N TYR A 38 17.37 2.08 16.75
CA TYR A 38 17.18 1.69 18.13
C TYR A 38 15.73 1.29 18.42
N ASN A 39 15.51 0.55 19.50
CA ASN A 39 14.16 0.23 19.96
C ASN A 39 13.62 1.42 20.77
N LYS A 40 12.40 1.87 20.44
CA LYS A 40 11.73 3.01 21.09
C LYS A 40 11.50 2.78 22.59
N THR A 41 11.31 1.53 22.99
CA THR A 41 11.09 1.11 24.38
C THR A 41 12.40 0.75 25.10
N ASP A 42 13.45 0.37 24.38
CA ASP A 42 14.77 0.02 24.93
C ASP A 42 15.89 0.66 24.12
N ASN A 43 16.28 1.86 24.56
CA ASN A 43 17.24 2.72 23.86
C ASN A 43 18.70 2.25 24.02
N ASN A 44 18.95 1.20 24.81
CA ASN A 44 20.30 0.66 25.04
C ASN A 44 20.81 -0.16 23.86
N LYS A 45 19.90 -0.70 23.03
CA LYS A 45 20.25 -1.50 21.87
C LYS A 45 20.21 -0.63 20.63
N ARG A 46 21.40 -0.13 20.26
CA ARG A 46 21.61 0.65 19.03
C ARG A 46 22.34 -0.20 18.01
N GLN A 47 21.87 -0.14 16.77
CA GLN A 47 22.47 -0.84 15.64
C GLN A 47 22.76 0.17 14.53
N GLN A 48 23.99 0.20 14.05
CA GLN A 48 24.36 1.07 12.93
C GLN A 48 23.70 0.58 11.63
N ILE A 49 23.19 1.52 10.84
CA ILE A 49 22.57 1.27 9.54
C ILE A 49 23.43 1.87 8.42
N LYS A 50 23.31 1.35 7.20
CA LYS A 50 24.05 1.85 6.03
C LYS A 50 23.15 1.81 4.81
N ARG A 51 23.13 2.91 4.06
CA ARG A 51 22.52 2.97 2.74
C ARG A 51 23.48 2.37 1.72
N ILE A 52 23.03 1.37 0.97
CA ILE A 52 23.81 0.75 -0.11
C ILE A 52 23.17 1.14 -1.44
N VAL A 53 23.85 1.96 -2.21
CA VAL A 53 23.45 2.27 -3.58
C VAL A 53 23.97 1.15 -4.47
N LEU A 54 23.08 0.29 -4.97
CA LEU A 54 23.46 -0.68 -5.99
C LEU A 54 23.69 0.08 -7.30
N ASP A 55 24.90 -0.02 -7.84
CA ASP A 55 25.24 0.61 -9.11
C ASP A 55 24.30 0.11 -10.23
N SER A 56 23.76 1.08 -10.96
CA SER A 56 22.79 0.99 -12.06
C SER A 56 23.16 0.06 -13.23
N LYS A 57 24.34 -0.56 -13.21
CA LYS A 57 24.78 -1.53 -14.21
C LYS A 57 24.16 -2.92 -14.06
N THR A 58 23.39 -3.15 -13.00
CA THR A 58 22.56 -4.35 -12.88
C THR A 58 21.10 -3.91 -12.81
N THR A 59 20.54 -3.61 -13.98
CA THR A 59 19.10 -3.43 -14.18
C THR A 59 18.39 -4.74 -13.84
N VAL A 60 18.23 -5.04 -12.56
CA VAL A 60 17.18 -5.97 -12.13
C VAL A 60 15.91 -5.13 -12.20
N ASN A 61 15.27 -5.15 -13.37
CA ASN A 61 13.90 -4.73 -13.56
C ASN A 61 13.03 -5.54 -12.59
N VAL A 62 12.86 -5.06 -11.36
CA VAL A 62 11.88 -5.58 -10.43
C VAL A 62 10.53 -5.05 -10.90
N HIS A 63 9.89 -5.84 -11.76
CA HIS A 63 8.45 -5.92 -12.02
C HIS A 63 7.68 -4.59 -11.89
N LEU A 64 7.64 -3.82 -12.98
CA LEU A 64 6.47 -2.96 -13.24
C LEU A 64 5.25 -3.87 -13.28
N ARG A 65 4.46 -3.81 -12.21
CA ARG A 65 3.12 -4.38 -12.06
C ARG A 65 2.33 -4.11 -13.35
N GLU A 66 1.82 -5.17 -13.98
CA GLU A 66 0.88 -5.03 -15.09
C GLU A 66 -0.24 -4.07 -14.67
N GLU A 67 -0.59 -3.15 -15.57
CA GLU A 67 -1.62 -2.14 -15.37
C GLU A 67 -2.81 -2.76 -14.62
N ARG A 68 -3.22 -2.13 -13.53
CA ARG A 68 -4.43 -2.50 -12.82
C ARG A 68 -5.56 -2.51 -13.84
N PHE A 69 -6.16 -3.68 -14.06
CA PHE A 69 -7.43 -3.85 -14.73
C PHE A 69 -8.39 -2.73 -14.31
N SER A 70 -8.62 -1.78 -15.21
CA SER A 70 -9.75 -0.86 -15.15
C SER A 70 -10.04 -0.33 -16.56
N SER A 71 -10.25 -1.24 -17.52
CA SER A 71 -11.17 -0.89 -18.59
C SER A 71 -12.56 -0.79 -17.96
N SER A 72 -13.19 0.37 -18.13
CA SER A 72 -14.54 0.65 -17.64
C SER A 72 -15.48 -0.45 -18.08
N VAL A 73 -16.10 -1.15 -17.12
CA VAL A 73 -17.27 -1.98 -17.42
C VAL A 73 -18.36 -1.03 -17.87
N SER A 74 -18.64 -1.00 -19.18
CA SER A 74 -19.84 -0.34 -19.67
C SER A 74 -21.04 -1.05 -19.05
N LEU A 75 -21.89 -0.31 -18.35
CA LEU A 75 -23.20 -0.79 -17.95
C LEU A 75 -23.94 -1.20 -19.22
N VAL A 76 -23.94 -2.50 -19.53
CA VAL A 76 -24.88 -3.04 -20.51
C VAL A 76 -26.25 -2.82 -19.89
N SER A 77 -27.05 -1.98 -20.54
CA SER A 77 -28.44 -1.72 -20.22
C SER A 77 -29.13 -3.05 -19.95
N ILE A 78 -29.49 -3.28 -18.70
CA ILE A 78 -30.38 -4.37 -18.33
C ILE A 78 -31.70 -4.03 -19.02
N SER A 79 -32.01 -4.72 -20.11
CA SER A 79 -33.32 -4.64 -20.75
C SER A 79 -34.36 -4.87 -19.66
N PRO A 80 -35.39 -4.02 -19.53
CA PRO A 80 -36.39 -4.22 -18.50
C PRO A 80 -37.04 -5.59 -18.70
N VAL A 81 -36.88 -6.44 -17.69
CA VAL A 81 -37.66 -7.67 -17.53
C VAL A 81 -39.12 -7.25 -17.65
N LYS A 82 -39.82 -7.75 -18.68
CA LYS A 82 -41.28 -7.63 -18.76
C LYS A 82 -41.86 -8.28 -17.52
N ILE A 83 -42.24 -7.45 -16.55
CA ILE A 83 -43.04 -7.87 -15.41
C ILE A 83 -44.38 -8.32 -15.98
N ILE A 84 -44.73 -9.54 -15.60
CA ILE A 84 -45.92 -10.31 -15.91
C ILE A 84 -47.17 -9.46 -15.62
N GLU A 85 -48.03 -9.24 -16.62
CA GLU A 85 -49.41 -8.81 -16.39
C GLU A 85 -50.17 -9.97 -15.73
N LYS A 86 -50.43 -9.84 -14.43
CA LYS A 86 -51.59 -10.49 -13.80
C LYS A 86 -52.59 -9.38 -13.50
N GLU A 87 -53.62 -9.31 -14.34
CA GLU A 87 -54.79 -8.46 -14.09
C GLU A 87 -55.38 -8.79 -12.72
N GLU A 88 -55.39 -7.78 -11.87
CA GLU A 88 -56.10 -7.75 -10.61
C GLU A 88 -57.61 -7.61 -10.90
N LYS A 89 -58.39 -8.63 -10.55
CA LYS A 89 -59.84 -8.46 -10.32
C LYS A 89 -60.11 -8.68 -8.84
N ASN A 90 -59.99 -7.58 -8.10
CA ASN A 90 -60.49 -7.44 -6.75
C ASN A 90 -62.02 -7.55 -6.80
N LYS A 91 -62.59 -8.62 -6.23
CA LYS A 91 -64.02 -8.70 -5.90
C LYS A 91 -64.17 -9.00 -4.42
N ILE A 92 -64.55 -7.93 -3.75
CA ILE A 92 -64.87 -7.70 -2.34
C ILE A 92 -65.72 -8.85 -1.77
N HIS A 93 -65.33 -9.34 -0.59
CA HIS A 93 -66.18 -10.17 0.28
C HIS A 93 -66.79 -9.27 1.34
N LEU A 94 -68.12 -9.29 1.45
CA LEU A 94 -68.83 -9.10 2.71
C LEU A 94 -69.72 -10.33 2.90
#